data_AF-A0A087UZK9-F1
#
_entry.id   AF-A0A087UZK9-F1
#
_cell.length_a   1.000
_cell.length_b   1.000
_cell.length_c   1.000
_cell.angle_alpha   90.00
_cell.angle_beta   90.00
_cell.angle_gamma   90.00
#
_symmetry.space_group_name_H-M   'P 1'
#
loop_
_entity.id
_entity.type
_entity.pdbx_description
1 polymer ?
#
loop_
_entity_poly.entity_id
_entity_poly.type
_entity_poly.pdbx_seq_one_letter_code
_entity_poly.pdbx_strand_id
1 'polypeptide(L)'
;MGSLCSSCCGNRDDDIFENEETDKTNLLGNPVGESSRSGSQSISNKHSTPNVTDQQAKLNQILQKTANSYIDVPALNSPVDQPTEKTKVYESQVQAALKKRPCTERTSLLEDNPHLERTLSEEPLPESDKKMVKEANSLIVAALQCIQVENTENLVIPFNT
;
A
#
# COMPACT_ATOMS: atom_id res chain seq x y z
N MET A 1 10.72 24.01 -28.60
CA MET A 1 11.38 22.78 -28.12
C MET A 1 12.00 23.10 -26.77
N GLY A 2 11.66 22.32 -25.74
CA GLY A 2 12.17 22.50 -24.39
C GLY A 2 11.06 22.79 -23.38
N SER A 3 10.53 21.74 -22.77
CA SER A 3 10.04 21.81 -21.40
C SER A 3 10.27 20.45 -20.75
N LEU A 4 11.06 20.48 -19.68
CA LEU A 4 11.40 19.35 -18.82
C LEU A 4 10.29 19.17 -17.77
N CYS A 5 10.01 17.90 -17.51
CA CYS A 5 9.26 17.28 -16.41
C CYS A 5 8.76 18.18 -15.27
N SER A 6 7.47 18.04 -14.94
CA SER A 6 6.98 18.24 -13.57
C SER A 6 5.75 17.38 -13.27
N SER A 7 5.81 16.72 -12.12
CA SER A 7 4.73 16.12 -11.31
C SER A 7 4.02 14.89 -11.86
N CYS A 8 4.27 13.69 -11.33
CA CYS A 8 3.78 13.18 -10.03
C CYS A 8 2.25 13.06 -10.00
N CYS A 9 1.82 11.80 -9.97
CA CYS A 9 0.45 11.35 -9.86
C CYS A 9 -0.27 12.00 -8.67
N GLY A 10 -1.08 13.01 -8.96
CA GLY A 10 -2.16 13.47 -8.11
C GLY A 10 -3.48 13.06 -8.75
N ASN A 11 -3.98 11.87 -8.40
CA ASN A 11 -5.40 11.54 -8.59
C ASN A 11 -6.00 11.39 -7.19
N ARG A 12 -6.48 12.50 -6.65
CA ARG A 12 -7.53 12.50 -5.65
C ARG A 12 -8.64 13.32 -6.27
N ASP A 13 -9.62 12.63 -6.81
CA ASP A 13 -11.00 13.09 -6.81
C ASP A 13 -11.84 11.83 -6.58
N ASP A 14 -12.42 11.81 -5.38
CA ASP A 14 -13.54 10.98 -4.98
C ASP A 14 -14.66 11.14 -6.02
N ASP A 15 -15.17 10.03 -6.55
CA ASP A 15 -16.55 9.88 -7.06
C ASP A 15 -16.71 8.46 -7.63
N ILE A 16 -16.93 7.48 -6.76
CA ILE A 16 -17.58 6.22 -7.14
C ILE A 16 -18.73 5.99 -6.15
N PHE A 17 -19.85 6.66 -6.43
CA PHE A 17 -21.15 6.21 -5.98
C PHE A 17 -21.50 4.93 -6.76
N GLU A 18 -21.00 3.77 -6.32
CA GLU A 18 -21.60 2.50 -6.71
C GLU A 18 -22.84 2.27 -5.84
N ASN A 19 -23.95 2.69 -6.42
CA ASN A 19 -25.32 2.22 -6.24
C ASN A 19 -25.44 0.89 -5.44
N GLU A 20 -25.66 0.97 -4.11
CA GLU A 20 -26.19 -0.16 -3.31
C GLU A 20 -27.68 -0.35 -3.64
N GLU A 21 -27.96 -0.92 -4.81
CA GLU A 21 -29.31 -1.26 -5.23
C GLU A 21 -29.57 -2.76 -4.93
N THR A 22 -30.16 -2.99 -3.75
CA THR A 22 -31.20 -4.02 -3.52
C THR A 22 -30.79 -5.50 -3.35
N ASP A 23 -30.03 -5.83 -2.30
CA ASP A 23 -29.91 -7.22 -1.80
C ASP A 23 -30.80 -7.51 -0.56
N LYS A 24 -31.97 -6.87 -0.46
CA LYS A 24 -33.01 -7.24 0.52
C LYS A 24 -34.08 -8.11 -0.15
N THR A 25 -33.76 -9.38 -0.42
CA THR A 25 -34.79 -10.39 -0.63
C THR A 25 -34.98 -11.21 0.65
N ASN A 26 -36.16 -11.04 1.24
CA ASN A 26 -36.57 -11.52 2.55
C ASN A 26 -36.38 -13.04 2.72
N LEU A 27 -35.60 -13.44 3.72
CA LEU A 27 -35.35 -14.84 4.09
C LEU A 27 -36.51 -15.53 4.83
N LEU A 28 -37.66 -14.87 4.98
CA LEU A 28 -38.80 -15.42 5.72
C LEU A 28 -40.13 -15.11 5.02
N GLY A 29 -40.60 -16.05 4.22
CA GLY A 29 -42.01 -16.25 3.87
C GLY A 29 -42.50 -17.53 4.58
N ASN A 30 -43.52 -17.37 5.41
CA ASN A 30 -43.96 -18.21 6.54
C ASN A 30 -44.22 -19.72 6.26
N PRO A 31 -44.16 -20.57 7.30
CA PRO A 31 -44.53 -21.98 7.25
C PRO A 31 -46.04 -22.22 7.51
N VAL A 32 -46.45 -23.47 7.28
CA VAL A 32 -47.73 -24.14 7.68
C VAL A 32 -48.85 -24.17 6.61
N GLY A 33 -49.20 -25.39 6.19
CA GLY A 33 -50.41 -25.70 5.42
C GLY A 33 -50.37 -27.11 4.83
N GLU A 34 -51.18 -28.01 5.36
CA GLU A 34 -51.13 -29.47 5.23
C GLU A 34 -51.56 -30.08 3.88
N SER A 35 -51.07 -31.31 3.66
CA SER A 35 -51.71 -32.47 3.02
C SER A 35 -52.36 -32.33 1.63
N SER A 36 -51.77 -33.00 0.62
CA SER A 36 -52.45 -34.06 -0.18
C SER A 36 -51.56 -34.53 -1.33
N ARG A 37 -51.67 -35.82 -1.62
CA ARG A 37 -50.87 -36.61 -2.57
C ARG A 37 -51.25 -36.29 -4.02
N SER A 38 -50.33 -36.67 -4.92
CA SER A 38 -50.56 -37.06 -6.32
C SER A 38 -50.56 -35.96 -7.37
N GLY A 39 -49.88 -36.24 -8.49
CA GLY A 39 -50.15 -35.61 -9.77
C GLY A 39 -48.97 -34.89 -10.39
N SER A 40 -48.21 -35.63 -11.20
CA SER A 40 -47.36 -35.12 -12.27
C SER A 40 -48.01 -33.93 -13.00
N GLN A 41 -47.36 -32.76 -12.98
CA GLN A 41 -47.45 -31.79 -14.08
C GLN A 41 -46.11 -31.06 -14.26
N SER A 42 -45.57 -31.21 -15.47
CA SER A 42 -44.48 -30.44 -16.03
C SER A 42 -44.70 -28.94 -15.84
N ILE A 43 -43.84 -28.31 -15.05
CA ILE A 43 -43.60 -26.86 -15.15
C ILE A 43 -42.20 -26.72 -15.73
N SER A 44 -42.17 -26.23 -16.96
CA SER A 44 -40.98 -25.87 -17.71
C SER A 44 -40.27 -24.72 -17.00
N ASN A 45 -39.53 -25.03 -15.95
CA ASN A 45 -38.62 -24.11 -15.30
C ASN A 45 -37.34 -24.07 -16.14
N LYS A 46 -37.27 -23.10 -17.05
CA LYS A 46 -36.02 -22.61 -17.62
C LYS A 46 -35.19 -21.91 -16.52
N HIS A 47 -34.81 -22.64 -15.48
CA HIS A 47 -33.69 -22.24 -14.66
C HIS A 47 -32.46 -22.88 -15.29
N SER A 48 -31.72 -22.05 -16.02
CA SER A 48 -30.30 -22.29 -16.26
C SER A 48 -29.69 -22.72 -14.94
N THR A 49 -29.29 -23.99 -14.85
CA THR A 49 -28.55 -24.49 -13.70
C THR A 49 -27.31 -23.59 -13.59
N PRO A 50 -27.09 -22.88 -12.48
CA PRO A 50 -25.82 -22.19 -12.31
C PRO A 50 -24.75 -23.27 -12.42
N ASN A 51 -23.83 -23.13 -13.38
CA ASN A 51 -22.77 -24.10 -13.59
C ASN A 51 -22.08 -24.30 -12.24
N VAL A 52 -22.22 -25.48 -11.64
CA VAL A 52 -21.65 -25.83 -10.33
C VAL A 52 -20.15 -25.54 -10.30
N THR A 53 -19.51 -25.64 -11.46
CA THR A 53 -18.12 -25.26 -11.75
C THR A 53 -17.80 -23.79 -11.40
N ASP A 54 -18.67 -22.84 -11.74
CA ASP A 54 -18.43 -21.40 -11.53
C ASP A 54 -18.60 -21.01 -10.06
N GLN A 55 -19.53 -21.66 -9.36
CA GLN A 55 -19.70 -21.47 -7.92
C GLN A 55 -18.50 -22.04 -7.14
N GLN A 56 -18.01 -23.22 -7.53
CA GLN A 56 -16.84 -23.82 -6.91
C GLN A 56 -15.56 -23.01 -7.16
N ALA A 57 -15.40 -22.42 -8.35
CA ALA A 57 -14.27 -21.54 -8.65
C ALA A 57 -14.28 -20.26 -7.78
N LYS A 58 -15.45 -19.65 -7.56
CA LYS A 58 -15.61 -18.50 -6.67
C LYS A 58 -15.26 -18.86 -5.22
N LEU A 59 -15.69 -20.03 -4.74
CA LEU A 59 -15.35 -20.50 -3.40
C LEU A 59 -13.84 -20.74 -3.25
N ASN A 60 -13.19 -21.34 -4.24
CA ASN A 60 -11.73 -21.49 -4.25
C ASN A 60 -11.00 -20.13 -4.26
N GLN A 61 -11.50 -19.15 -5.01
CA GLN A 61 -10.96 -17.80 -5.00
C GLN A 61 -11.09 -17.13 -3.63
N ILE A 62 -12.25 -17.29 -2.96
CA ILE A 62 -12.47 -16.78 -1.61
C ILE A 62 -11.49 -17.45 -0.64
N LEU A 63 -11.36 -18.77 -0.67
CA LEU A 63 -10.44 -19.50 0.18
C LEU A 63 -8.99 -19.08 -0.04
N GLN A 64 -8.56 -18.90 -1.30
CA GLN A 64 -7.22 -18.42 -1.62
C GLN A 64 -7.00 -16.98 -1.15
N LYS A 65 -7.98 -16.09 -1.36
CA LYS A 65 -7.91 -14.70 -0.90
C LYS A 65 -7.84 -14.64 0.63
N THR A 66 -8.65 -15.44 1.32
CA THR A 66 -8.64 -15.52 2.78
C THR A 66 -7.34 -16.11 3.29
N ALA A 67 -6.83 -17.19 2.69
CA ALA A 67 -5.55 -17.80 3.07
C ALA A 67 -4.37 -16.83 2.91
N ASN A 68 -4.39 -15.99 1.86
CA ASN A 68 -3.36 -14.97 1.64
C ASN A 68 -3.52 -13.73 2.54
N SER A 69 -4.74 -13.45 3.02
CA SER A 69 -5.02 -12.30 3.90
C SER A 69 -4.89 -12.65 5.38
N TYR A 70 -4.87 -13.94 5.70
CA TYR A 70 -4.71 -14.45 7.06
C TYR A 70 -3.25 -14.36 7.48
N ILE A 71 -2.99 -13.76 8.63
CA ILE A 71 -1.64 -13.65 9.19
C ILE A 71 -1.42 -14.83 10.15
N ASP A 72 -0.54 -15.75 9.77
CA ASP A 72 -0.06 -16.82 10.64
C ASP A 72 0.99 -16.28 11.61
N VAL A 73 0.53 -15.77 12.75
CA VAL A 73 1.38 -15.15 13.79
C VAL A 73 2.49 -16.10 14.29
N PRO A 74 2.24 -17.41 14.53
CA PRO A 74 3.29 -18.38 14.85
C PRO A 74 4.40 -18.53 13.79
N ALA A 75 4.08 -18.47 12.50
CA ALA A 75 5.05 -18.67 11.42
C ALA A 75 6.09 -17.54 11.30
N LEU A 76 5.82 -16.37 11.89
CA LEU A 76 6.75 -15.23 11.88
C LEU A 76 8.07 -15.51 12.62
N ASN A 77 8.08 -16.50 13.51
CA ASN A 77 9.26 -16.86 14.31
C ASN A 77 9.98 -18.12 13.80
N SER A 78 9.55 -18.70 12.67
CA SER A 78 10.21 -19.87 12.11
C SER A 78 11.53 -19.45 11.45
N PRO A 79 12.68 -20.02 11.84
CA PRO A 79 13.90 -19.86 11.06
C PRO A 79 13.66 -20.43 9.65
N VAL A 80 13.95 -19.62 8.63
CA VAL A 80 13.90 -20.07 7.24
C VAL A 80 15.17 -20.89 7.00
N ASP A 81 15.07 -22.21 7.12
CA ASP A 81 16.11 -23.12 6.65
C ASP A 81 16.14 -23.05 5.12
N GLN A 82 16.91 -22.10 4.59
CA GLN A 82 17.01 -21.91 3.15
C GLN A 82 17.84 -23.07 2.56
N PRO A 83 17.30 -23.84 1.60
CA PRO A 83 18.06 -24.92 0.97
C PRO A 83 19.24 -24.31 0.20
N THR A 84 20.46 -24.68 0.59
CA THR A 84 21.74 -24.18 0.05
C THR A 84 21.84 -24.26 -1.47
N GLU A 85 21.06 -25.15 -2.09
CA GLU A 85 21.00 -25.31 -3.55
C GLU A 85 20.35 -24.12 -4.25
N LYS A 86 19.30 -23.52 -3.67
CA LYS A 86 18.68 -22.30 -4.23
C LYS A 86 19.65 -21.12 -4.17
N THR A 87 20.46 -21.04 -3.11
CA THR A 87 21.50 -20.03 -2.96
C THR A 87 22.51 -20.10 -4.11
N LYS A 88 22.99 -21.30 -4.46
CA LYS A 88 23.92 -21.51 -5.58
C LYS A 88 23.32 -21.12 -6.93
N VAL A 89 22.03 -21.43 -7.13
CA VAL A 89 21.31 -21.05 -8.36
C VAL A 89 21.22 -19.54 -8.48
N TYR A 90 20.83 -18.83 -7.41
CA TYR A 90 20.76 -17.37 -7.43
C TYR A 90 22.14 -16.74 -7.62
N GLU A 91 23.17 -17.26 -6.96
CA GLU A 91 24.55 -16.80 -7.12
C GLU A 91 25.01 -16.93 -8.58
N SER A 92 24.78 -18.09 -9.21
CA SER A 92 25.11 -18.29 -10.62
C SER A 92 24.36 -17.34 -11.55
N GLN A 93 23.08 -17.06 -11.28
CA GLN A 93 22.28 -16.13 -12.08
C GLN A 93 22.76 -14.69 -11.92
N VAL A 94 23.11 -14.28 -10.70
CA VAL A 94 23.66 -12.95 -10.42
C VAL A 94 25.02 -12.76 -11.10
N GLN A 95 25.92 -13.74 -11.00
CA GLN A 95 27.21 -13.68 -11.68
C GLN A 95 27.07 -13.60 -13.21
N ALA A 96 26.14 -14.35 -13.80
CA ALA A 96 25.85 -14.28 -15.23
C ALA A 96 25.29 -12.90 -15.64
N ALA A 97 24.49 -12.26 -14.80
CA ALA A 97 23.97 -10.92 -15.03
C ALA A 97 25.05 -9.84 -14.91
N LEU A 98 25.95 -9.94 -13.92
CA LEU A 98 27.07 -9.02 -13.72
C LEU A 98 28.08 -9.06 -14.86
N LYS A 99 28.30 -10.23 -15.48
CA LYS A 99 29.15 -10.35 -16.68
C LYS A 99 28.58 -9.60 -17.89
N LYS A 100 27.24 -9.47 -17.99
CA LYS A 100 26.55 -8.77 -19.09
C LYS A 100 26.44 -7.26 -18.86
N ARG A 101 26.49 -6.82 -17.61
CA ARG A 101 26.52 -5.41 -17.21
C ARG A 101 27.57 -5.25 -16.12
N PRO A 102 28.82 -4.91 -16.48
CA PRO A 102 29.82 -4.60 -15.47
C PRO A 102 29.25 -3.48 -14.60
N CYS A 103 29.18 -3.73 -13.30
CA CYS A 103 28.84 -2.70 -12.34
C CYS A 103 30.02 -1.72 -12.40
N THR A 104 29.82 -0.57 -13.05
CA THR A 104 30.84 0.47 -13.12
C THR A 104 31.23 0.80 -11.69
N GLU A 105 32.52 0.65 -11.36
CA GLU A 105 33.02 1.12 -10.07
C GLU A 105 32.57 2.56 -9.89
N ARG A 106 32.08 2.89 -8.69
CA ARG A 106 31.53 4.22 -8.39
C ARG A 106 32.59 5.25 -8.78
N THR A 107 32.33 5.98 -9.86
CA THR A 107 33.04 7.22 -10.16
C THR A 107 32.94 8.06 -8.90
N SER A 108 34.08 8.56 -8.41
CA SER A 108 34.13 9.38 -7.21
C SER A 108 33.02 10.45 -7.29
N LEU A 109 32.12 10.47 -6.31
CA LEU A 109 30.98 11.41 -6.26
C LEU A 109 31.44 12.87 -6.23
N LEU A 110 32.69 13.08 -5.83
CA LEU A 110 33.33 14.38 -5.73
C LEU A 110 34.57 14.37 -6.64
N GLU A 111 34.72 15.44 -7.41
CA GLU A 111 35.92 15.73 -8.18
C GLU A 111 36.68 16.85 -7.47
N ASP A 112 38.02 16.76 -7.47
CA ASP A 112 38.86 17.80 -6.89
C ASP A 112 38.72 19.09 -7.72
N ASN A 113 38.52 20.23 -7.03
CA ASN A 113 38.53 21.52 -7.68
C ASN A 113 39.98 21.90 -8.06
N PRO A 114 40.33 22.00 -9.37
CA PRO A 114 41.70 22.29 -9.80
C PRO A 114 42.19 23.69 -9.38
N HIS A 115 41.29 24.57 -8.91
CA HIS A 115 41.60 25.94 -8.51
C HIS A 115 41.09 26.28 -7.11
N LEU A 116 41.41 25.40 -6.14
CA LEU A 116 41.00 25.55 -4.73
C LEU A 116 41.23 26.95 -4.16
N GLU A 117 42.45 27.49 -4.32
CA GLU A 117 42.83 28.81 -3.80
C GLU A 117 41.95 29.94 -4.34
N ARG A 118 41.57 29.86 -5.62
CA ARG A 118 40.69 30.86 -6.25
C ARG A 118 39.31 30.79 -5.62
N THR A 119 38.72 29.61 -5.55
CA THR A 119 37.37 29.42 -5.02
C THR A 119 37.27 29.77 -3.53
N LEU A 120 38.30 29.49 -2.74
CA LEU A 120 38.34 29.89 -1.33
C LEU A 120 38.56 31.39 -1.12
N SER A 121 39.12 32.09 -2.11
CA SER A 121 39.35 33.53 -2.07
C SER A 121 38.18 34.35 -2.62
N GLU A 122 37.12 33.70 -3.12
CA GLU A 122 35.91 34.38 -3.59
C GLU A 122 35.18 35.11 -2.45
N GLU A 123 34.38 36.10 -2.82
CA GLU A 123 33.61 36.88 -1.85
C GLU A 123 32.70 35.95 -1.03
N PRO A 124 32.75 36.01 0.31
CA PRO A 124 31.91 35.16 1.15
C PRO A 124 30.44 35.52 0.96
N LEU A 125 29.56 34.56 1.27
CA LEU A 125 28.11 34.78 1.20
C LEU A 125 27.72 36.05 1.99
N PRO A 126 26.92 36.97 1.39
CA PRO A 126 26.56 38.22 2.03
C PRO A 126 25.77 37.98 3.32
N GLU A 127 25.96 38.86 4.30
CA GLU A 127 25.29 38.74 5.62
C GLU A 127 23.76 38.87 5.51
N SER A 128 23.24 39.55 4.48
CA SER A 128 21.80 39.61 4.19
C SER A 128 21.19 38.23 3.99
N ASP A 129 21.89 37.37 3.24
CA ASP A 129 21.39 36.05 2.87
C ASP A 129 21.45 35.11 4.07
N LYS A 130 22.53 35.21 4.86
CA LYS A 130 22.65 34.48 6.14
C LYS A 130 21.52 34.87 7.09
N LYS A 131 21.21 36.17 7.18
CA LYS A 131 20.12 36.68 8.02
C LYS A 131 18.76 36.18 7.53
N MET A 132 18.49 36.26 6.22
CA MET A 132 17.27 35.76 5.61
C MET A 132 17.04 34.28 5.91
N VAL A 133 18.07 33.44 5.76
CA VAL A 133 17.97 32.00 6.06
C VAL A 133 17.70 31.75 7.56
N LYS A 134 18.34 32.51 8.45
CA LYS A 134 18.11 32.40 9.89
C LYS A 134 16.69 32.80 10.28
N GLU A 135 16.15 33.88 9.69
CA GLU A 135 14.78 34.31 9.91
C GLU A 135 13.77 33.28 9.41
N ALA A 136 13.96 32.75 8.20
CA ALA A 136 13.13 31.68 7.66
C ALA A 136 13.14 30.44 8.56
N ASN A 137 14.32 30.03 9.05
CA ASN A 137 14.44 28.92 9.99
C ASN A 137 13.71 29.19 11.32
N SER A 138 13.82 30.41 11.86
CA SER A 138 13.10 30.80 13.07
C SER A 138 11.58 30.71 12.89
N LEU A 139 11.07 31.11 11.73
CA LEU A 139 9.64 31.02 11.42
C LEU A 139 9.18 29.56 11.32
N ILE A 140 9.98 28.70 10.68
CA ILE A 140 9.70 27.26 10.58
C ILE A 140 9.65 26.63 11.98
N VAL A 141 10.64 26.91 12.82
CA VAL A 141 10.68 26.38 14.19
C VAL A 141 9.48 26.86 15.00
N ALA A 142 9.09 28.14 14.89
CA ALA A 142 7.90 28.66 15.53
C ALA A 142 6.62 27.96 15.03
N ALA A 143 6.51 27.71 13.72
CA ALA A 143 5.36 27.01 13.16
C ALA A 143 5.27 25.54 13.63
N LEU A 144 6.41 24.86 13.79
CA LEU A 144 6.45 23.49 14.31
C LEU A 144 5.97 23.41 15.77
N GLN A 145 6.22 24.44 16.58
CA GLN A 145 5.74 24.50 17.96
C GLN A 145 4.21 24.62 18.04
N CYS A 146 3.56 25.14 16.99
CA CYS A 146 2.10 25.20 16.91
C CYS A 146 1.46 23.81 16.66
N ILE A 147 2.25 22.80 16.26
CA ILE A 147 1.75 21.44 16.06
C ILE A 147 1.69 20.72 17.42
N GLN A 148 0.64 21.02 18.17
CA GLN A 148 0.36 20.39 19.45
C GLN A 148 -1.13 20.09 19.59
N VAL A 149 -1.46 19.04 20.33
CA VAL A 149 -2.85 18.69 20.64
C VAL A 149 -3.36 19.64 21.72
N GLU A 150 -4.33 20.48 21.39
CA GLU A 150 -5.05 21.28 22.38
C GLU A 150 -6.01 20.36 23.15
N ASN A 151 -5.82 20.27 24.46
CA ASN A 151 -6.65 19.41 25.29
C ASN A 151 -7.89 20.16 25.79
N THR A 152 -9.05 19.87 25.21
CA THR A 152 -10.32 20.54 25.56
C THR A 152 -11.05 19.87 26.73
N GLU A 153 -10.82 18.58 26.96
CA GLU A 153 -11.58 17.77 27.93
C GLU A 153 -10.71 16.73 28.63
N ASN A 154 -11.10 16.30 29.83
CA ASN A 154 -10.37 15.25 30.53
C ASN A 154 -10.63 13.88 29.89
N LEU A 155 -9.61 13.31 29.24
CA LEU A 155 -9.67 11.97 28.65
C LEU A 155 -9.78 10.84 29.69
N VAL A 156 -9.36 11.11 30.93
CA VAL A 156 -9.40 10.15 32.03
C VAL A 156 -10.28 10.72 33.13
N ILE A 157 -11.36 10.02 33.43
CA ILE A 157 -12.25 10.34 34.55
C ILE A 157 -12.09 9.21 35.57
N PRO A 158 -11.53 9.48 36.76
CA PRO A 158 -11.44 8.46 37.80
C PRO A 158 -12.84 8.17 38.34
N PHE A 159 -13.17 6.88 38.43
CA PHE A 159 -14.34 6.43 39.18
C PHE A 159 -13.92 6.31 40.64
N ASN A 160 -14.59 7.06 41.54
CA ASN A 160 -14.32 6.98 42.97
C ASN A 160 -14.53 5.53 43.46
N THR A 161 -13.47 4.96 44.04
CA THR A 161 -13.47 3.70 44.81
C THR A 161 -13.97 3.92 46.22
#